data_AF-A0A0J6CKP4-F1
#
_entry.id   AF-A0A0J6CKP4-F1
#
_cell.length_a   1.000
_cell.length_b   1.000
_cell.length_c   1.000
_cell.angle_alpha   90.00
_cell.angle_beta   90.00
_cell.angle_gamma   90.00
#
_symmetry.space_group_name_H-M   'P 1'
#
loop_
_entity.id
_entity.type
_entity.pdbx_description
1 polymer ?
#
loop_
_entity_poly.entity_id
_entity_poly.type
_entity_poly.pdbx_seq_one_letter_code
_entity_poly.pdbx_strand_id
1 'polypeptide(L)'
;MRNVILSIMLSLLLLPGCGSMRNMSSEDRVGFGAQVGSFIGWLFGGLIGEAINDENGGEIGAFIGTAVGGVAGASIAASTEEETHIVRRSPKYTPSSHVLLPDLQIEDILLDEDSITYNQKIDAGETCRISFVIVNNSFQDALNVLPVVKLEEGENLELSEPVRIARVTHDTPITYEVTVHASPELQTGTVVFSVRLEEGRGNGTEAETFTVETLGKE
;
A
#
# COMPACT_ATOMS: atom_id res chain seq x y z
N MET A 1 41.80 -29.06 4.90
CA MET A 1 40.77 -29.71 4.04
C MET A 1 39.49 -28.89 3.96
N ARG A 2 38.93 -28.39 5.07
CA ARG A 2 37.70 -27.56 5.08
C ARG A 2 37.75 -26.32 4.17
N ASN A 3 38.87 -25.59 4.20
CA ASN A 3 39.04 -24.36 3.39
C ASN A 3 39.31 -24.64 1.91
N VAL A 4 39.84 -25.82 1.58
CA VAL A 4 40.06 -26.28 0.19
C VAL A 4 38.74 -26.73 -0.41
N ILE A 5 37.89 -27.42 0.36
CA ILE A 5 36.53 -27.80 -0.05
C ILE A 5 35.66 -26.56 -0.24
N LEU A 6 35.77 -25.56 0.65
CA LEU A 6 35.08 -24.27 0.51
C LEU A 6 35.54 -23.50 -0.74
N SER A 7 36.84 -23.48 -1.01
CA SER A 7 37.40 -22.85 -2.21
C SER A 7 36.98 -23.57 -3.50
N ILE A 8 36.89 -24.91 -3.49
CA ILE A 8 36.49 -25.71 -4.64
C ILE A 8 35.00 -25.51 -4.93
N MET A 9 34.14 -25.49 -3.91
CA MET A 9 32.71 -25.19 -4.06
C MET A 9 32.45 -23.75 -4.52
N LEU A 10 33.21 -22.79 -4.00
CA LEU A 10 33.13 -21.38 -4.42
C LEU A 10 33.64 -21.18 -5.87
N SER A 11 34.66 -21.93 -6.29
CA SER A 11 35.13 -21.92 -7.68
C SER A 11 34.21 -22.66 -8.65
N LEU A 12 33.44 -23.67 -8.19
CA LEU A 12 32.43 -24.35 -9.00
C LEU A 12 31.19 -23.48 -9.26
N LEU A 13 30.86 -22.55 -8.35
CA LEU A 13 29.78 -21.56 -8.55
C LEU A 13 30.13 -20.44 -9.54
N LEU A 14 31.42 -20.21 -9.82
CA LEU A 14 31.89 -19.17 -10.74
C LEU A 14 32.07 -19.68 -12.19
N LEU A 15 31.76 -20.95 -12.46
CA LEU A 15 32.02 -21.62 -13.75
C LEU A 15 30.82 -21.78 -14.73
N PRO A 16 29.61 -21.21 -14.57
CA PRO A 16 28.79 -20.90 -15.72
C PRO A 16 29.20 -19.51 -16.24
N GLY A 17 30.01 -19.51 -17.29
CA GLY A 17 30.60 -18.31 -17.87
C GLY A 17 29.59 -17.24 -18.26
N CYS A 18 30.07 -15.99 -18.21
CA CYS A 18 29.43 -14.74 -18.63
C CYS A 18 28.89 -14.72 -20.10
N GLY A 19 28.92 -15.85 -20.82
CA GLY A 19 28.38 -16.03 -22.16
C GLY A 19 27.06 -16.80 -22.26
N SER A 20 26.61 -17.51 -21.20
CA SER A 20 25.49 -18.45 -21.33
C SER A 20 24.09 -17.89 -21.03
N MET A 21 23.99 -16.67 -20.50
CA MET A 21 22.70 -16.05 -20.16
C MET A 21 21.92 -15.52 -21.38
N ARG A 22 22.56 -15.42 -22.55
CA ARG A 22 21.94 -14.89 -23.77
C ARG A 22 21.10 -15.93 -24.53
N ASN A 23 21.30 -17.22 -24.25
CA ASN A 23 20.69 -18.34 -24.98
C ASN A 23 19.82 -19.24 -24.10
N MET A 24 19.48 -18.76 -22.90
CA MET A 24 18.73 -19.51 -21.88
C MET A 24 17.26 -19.06 -21.90
N SER A 25 16.34 -20.01 -21.73
CA SER A 25 14.90 -19.73 -21.74
C SER A 25 14.52 -18.77 -20.60
N SER A 26 13.43 -18.02 -20.74
CA SER A 26 12.99 -17.08 -19.70
C SER A 26 12.78 -17.76 -18.35
N GLU A 27 12.32 -19.01 -18.34
CA GLU A 27 12.10 -19.81 -17.14
C GLU A 27 13.42 -20.22 -16.47
N ASP A 28 14.40 -20.68 -17.26
CA ASP A 28 15.72 -21.03 -16.75
C ASP A 28 16.45 -19.81 -16.19
N ARG A 29 16.23 -18.63 -16.78
CA ARG A 29 16.82 -17.37 -16.32
C ARG A 29 16.22 -16.92 -15.00
N VAL A 30 14.90 -16.99 -14.88
CA VAL A 30 14.18 -16.74 -13.63
C VAL A 30 14.67 -17.68 -12.53
N GLY A 31 14.80 -18.98 -12.82
CA GLY A 31 15.31 -19.96 -11.88
C GLY A 31 16.77 -19.71 -11.47
N PHE A 32 17.62 -19.27 -12.41
CA PHE A 32 19.00 -18.91 -12.12
C PHE A 32 19.09 -17.62 -11.28
N GLY A 33 18.32 -16.60 -11.63
CA GLY A 33 18.21 -15.36 -10.86
C GLY A 33 17.73 -15.62 -9.44
N ALA A 34 16.72 -16.48 -9.28
CA ALA A 34 16.21 -16.89 -7.97
C ALA A 34 17.30 -17.55 -7.11
N GLN A 35 18.09 -18.44 -7.69
CA GLN A 35 19.16 -19.12 -6.96
C GLN A 35 20.27 -18.15 -6.54
N VAL A 36 20.74 -17.30 -7.46
CA VAL A 36 21.79 -16.31 -7.18
C VAL A 36 21.32 -15.31 -6.13
N GLY A 37 20.10 -14.81 -6.31
CA GLY A 37 19.47 -13.89 -5.38
C GLY A 37 19.28 -14.50 -3.99
N SER A 38 18.84 -15.75 -3.91
CA SER A 38 18.69 -16.49 -2.64
C SER A 38 20.01 -16.61 -1.90
N PHE A 39 21.10 -16.90 -2.60
CA PHE A 39 22.42 -17.02 -2.00
C PHE A 39 22.97 -15.68 -1.48
N ILE A 40 22.82 -14.60 -2.27
CA ILE A 40 23.22 -13.24 -1.85
C ILE A 40 22.39 -12.82 -0.64
N GLY A 41 21.07 -13.06 -0.70
CA GLY A 41 20.15 -12.75 0.38
C GLY A 41 20.47 -13.51 1.66
N TRP A 42 20.79 -14.80 1.59
CA TRP A 42 21.23 -15.60 2.73
C TRP A 42 22.47 -15.00 3.42
N LEU A 43 23.48 -14.63 2.63
CA LEU A 43 24.72 -14.04 3.14
C LEU A 43 24.48 -12.71 3.86
N PHE A 44 23.81 -11.76 3.21
CA PHE A 44 23.60 -10.43 3.79
C PHE A 44 22.53 -10.41 4.86
N GLY A 45 21.48 -11.22 4.70
CA GLY A 45 20.45 -11.42 5.70
C GLY A 45 21.03 -11.95 7.01
N GLY A 46 21.95 -12.92 6.95
CA GLY A 46 22.61 -13.44 8.14
C GLY A 46 23.50 -12.41 8.84
N LEU A 47 24.23 -11.58 8.08
CA LEU A 47 25.05 -10.51 8.64
C LEU A 47 24.22 -9.39 9.28
N ILE A 48 23.09 -9.03 8.67
CA ILE A 48 22.17 -8.02 9.21
C ILE A 48 21.47 -8.57 10.45
N GLY A 49 21.05 -9.84 10.41
CA GLY A 49 20.41 -10.53 11.51
C GLY A 49 21.31 -10.65 12.74
N GLU A 50 22.59 -10.97 12.55
CA GLU A 50 23.58 -11.05 13.63
C GLU A 50 23.88 -9.68 14.28
N ALA A 51 23.70 -8.58 13.53
CA ALA A 51 23.84 -7.23 14.07
C ALA A 51 22.69 -6.82 15.00
N ILE A 52 21.58 -7.56 14.96
CA ILE A 52 20.50 -7.49 15.93
C ILE A 52 20.93 -8.40 17.07
N ASN A 53 21.10 -7.85 18.27
CA ASN A 53 21.78 -8.45 19.43
C ASN A 53 20.99 -9.63 20.06
N ASP A 54 20.59 -10.58 19.22
CA ASP A 54 19.76 -11.74 19.48
C ASP A 54 20.52 -13.00 19.09
N GLU A 55 20.49 -14.03 19.95
CA GLU A 55 21.32 -15.24 19.84
C GLU A 55 20.98 -16.08 18.58
N ASN A 56 19.82 -15.82 17.96
CA ASN A 56 19.36 -16.46 16.73
C ASN A 56 19.21 -15.48 15.55
N GLY A 57 19.62 -14.21 15.72
CA GLY A 57 19.41 -13.15 14.75
C GLY A 57 20.02 -13.49 13.38
N GLY A 58 21.23 -14.05 13.37
CA GLY A 58 21.91 -14.46 12.15
C GLY A 58 21.19 -15.55 11.36
N GLU A 59 20.61 -16.55 12.02
CA GLU A 59 19.90 -17.63 11.33
C GLU A 59 18.55 -17.16 10.76
N ILE A 60 17.82 -16.34 11.53
CA ILE A 60 16.55 -15.75 11.11
C ILE A 60 16.76 -14.77 9.95
N GLY A 61 17.77 -13.92 10.07
CA GLY A 61 18.13 -12.97 9.03
C GLY A 61 18.54 -13.67 7.73
N ALA A 62 19.29 -14.76 7.83
CA ALA A 62 19.68 -15.56 6.67
C ALA A 62 18.48 -16.21 5.97
N PHE A 63 17.51 -16.70 6.74
CA PHE A 63 16.27 -17.27 6.19
C PHE A 63 15.43 -16.21 5.44
N ILE A 64 15.18 -15.05 6.06
CA ILE A 64 14.43 -13.94 5.46
C ILE A 64 15.17 -13.43 4.22
N GLY A 65 16.48 -13.25 4.34
CA GLY A 65 17.34 -12.81 3.26
C GLY A 65 17.27 -13.76 2.06
N THR A 66 17.27 -15.07 2.27
CA THR A 66 17.13 -16.07 1.20
C THR A 66 15.84 -15.87 0.41
N ALA A 67 14.71 -15.70 1.09
CA ALA A 67 13.41 -15.52 0.45
C ALA A 67 13.35 -14.22 -0.37
N VAL A 68 13.73 -13.09 0.25
CA VAL A 68 13.71 -11.77 -0.40
C VAL A 68 14.69 -11.71 -1.56
N GLY A 69 15.91 -12.21 -1.34
CA GLY A 69 16.95 -12.29 -2.34
C GLY A 69 16.52 -13.13 -3.53
N GLY A 70 15.87 -14.28 -3.31
CA GLY A 70 15.37 -15.14 -4.38
C GLY A 70 14.34 -14.46 -5.28
N VAL A 71 13.37 -13.77 -4.70
CA VAL A 71 12.35 -13.04 -5.47
C VAL A 71 12.97 -11.86 -6.24
N ALA A 72 13.88 -11.11 -5.60
CA ALA A 72 14.58 -10.01 -6.25
C ALA A 72 15.49 -10.50 -7.40
N GLY A 73 16.23 -11.59 -7.18
CA GLY A 73 17.08 -12.18 -8.22
C GLY A 73 16.30 -12.74 -9.40
N ALA A 74 15.13 -13.34 -9.14
CA ALA A 74 14.22 -13.84 -10.17
C ALA A 74 13.69 -12.71 -11.08
N SER A 75 13.28 -11.58 -10.49
CA SER A 75 12.72 -10.44 -11.23
C SER A 75 13.77 -9.67 -12.04
N ILE A 76 15.00 -9.57 -11.53
CA ILE A 76 16.14 -9.01 -12.28
C ILE A 76 16.49 -9.90 -13.47
N ALA A 77 16.42 -11.23 -13.32
CA ALA A 77 16.72 -12.15 -14.42
C ALA A 77 15.62 -12.22 -15.49
N ALA A 78 14.37 -11.91 -15.12
CA ALA A 78 13.21 -11.82 -16.01
C ALA A 78 13.21 -10.55 -16.88
N SER A 79 13.89 -9.48 -16.46
CA SER A 79 13.82 -8.15 -17.10
C SER A 79 14.91 -7.94 -18.16
N THR A 80 14.95 -8.80 -19.18
CA THR A 80 15.70 -8.48 -20.41
C THR A 80 14.75 -8.24 -21.56
N GLU A 81 14.73 -6.96 -21.94
CA GLU A 81 14.33 -6.39 -23.22
C GLU A 81 12.91 -6.72 -23.70
N GLU A 82 11.96 -5.93 -23.21
CA GLU A 82 10.92 -5.39 -24.09
C GLU A 82 10.88 -3.88 -23.89
N GLU A 83 11.48 -3.17 -24.84
CA GLU A 83 11.45 -1.72 -24.97
C GLU A 83 10.03 -1.29 -25.36
N THR A 84 9.10 -1.35 -24.40
CA THR A 84 7.85 -0.60 -24.49
C THR A 84 8.06 0.71 -23.75
N HIS A 85 7.95 1.80 -24.51
CA HIS A 85 8.01 3.16 -24.04
C HIS A 85 6.79 3.45 -23.14
N ILE A 86 6.80 2.89 -21.93
CA ILE A 86 5.97 3.34 -20.83
C ILE A 86 6.67 4.59 -20.31
N VAL A 87 6.00 5.73 -20.42
CA VAL A 87 6.38 6.95 -19.69
C VAL A 87 6.22 6.64 -18.20
N ARG A 88 7.20 5.95 -17.64
CA ARG A 88 7.40 5.85 -16.20
C ARG A 88 7.97 7.19 -15.79
N ARG A 89 7.12 8.08 -15.28
CA ARG A 89 7.60 9.13 -14.37
C ARG A 89 8.31 8.38 -13.25
N SER A 90 9.63 8.36 -13.31
CA SER A 90 10.46 7.89 -12.21
C SER A 90 10.17 8.83 -11.04
N PRO A 91 9.57 8.39 -9.92
CA PRO A 91 9.64 9.20 -8.72
C PRO A 91 11.13 9.34 -8.41
N LYS A 92 11.61 10.57 -8.41
CA LYS A 92 12.98 10.90 -8.06
C LYS A 92 13.11 10.61 -6.57
N TYR A 93 13.47 9.37 -6.22
CA TYR A 93 13.77 8.98 -4.85
C TYR A 93 15.02 9.73 -4.40
N THR A 94 14.82 10.91 -3.81
CA THR A 94 15.76 11.44 -2.85
C THR A 94 15.59 10.62 -1.59
N PRO A 95 16.62 9.89 -1.10
CA PRO A 95 16.57 9.24 0.19
C PRO A 95 16.60 10.35 1.25
N SER A 96 15.45 10.98 1.47
CA SER A 96 15.27 11.89 2.58
C SER A 96 15.08 11.00 3.80
N SER A 97 16.05 11.09 4.70
CA SER A 97 16.10 10.50 6.03
C SER A 97 14.92 10.95 6.91
N HIS A 98 13.72 10.50 6.60
CA HIS A 98 12.54 10.66 7.42
C HIS A 98 11.98 9.27 7.66
N VAL A 99 11.99 8.87 8.93
CA VAL A 99 11.07 7.95 9.61
C VAL A 99 10.19 7.14 8.65
N LEU A 100 10.22 5.81 8.70
CA LEU A 100 9.18 4.99 8.07
C LEU A 100 7.84 5.53 8.61
N LEU A 101 7.02 6.16 7.75
CA LEU A 101 5.70 6.69 8.08
C LEU A 101 4.66 5.76 7.45
N PRO A 102 3.45 5.61 8.03
CA PRO A 102 2.41 4.81 7.43
C PRO A 102 1.98 5.43 6.09
N ASP A 103 1.72 4.58 5.09
CA ASP A 103 1.19 4.97 3.79
C ASP A 103 -0.32 4.67 3.74
N LEU A 104 -1.13 5.64 4.16
CA LEU A 104 -2.58 5.52 4.18
C LEU A 104 -3.18 5.95 2.84
N GLN A 105 -4.17 5.21 2.37
CA GLN A 105 -4.94 5.52 1.17
C GLN A 105 -6.45 5.35 1.43
N ILE A 106 -7.25 6.16 0.73
CA ILE A 106 -8.70 6.07 0.70
C ILE A 106 -9.07 5.40 -0.62
N GLU A 107 -9.93 4.39 -0.56
CA GLU A 107 -10.45 3.64 -1.70
C GLU A 107 -11.97 3.52 -1.59
N ASP A 108 -12.63 3.21 -2.71
CA ASP A 108 -14.06 2.85 -2.77
C ASP A 108 -15.00 3.78 -1.98
N ILE A 109 -14.94 5.08 -2.25
CA ILE A 109 -15.90 6.04 -1.68
C ILE A 109 -17.28 5.79 -2.31
N LEU A 110 -18.25 5.42 -1.48
CA LEU A 110 -19.60 5.06 -1.87
C LEU A 110 -20.63 5.82 -1.04
N LEU A 111 -21.70 6.24 -1.70
CA LEU A 111 -22.94 6.65 -1.04
C LEU A 111 -23.82 5.42 -0.87
N ASP A 112 -24.05 5.05 0.38
CA ASP A 112 -24.94 3.98 0.81
C ASP A 112 -26.25 4.59 1.32
N GLU A 113 -27.35 4.23 0.67
CA GLU A 113 -28.66 4.82 0.89
C GLU A 113 -29.52 3.93 1.75
N ASP A 114 -30.06 4.48 2.84
CA ASP A 114 -31.15 3.85 3.60
C ASP A 114 -32.54 4.17 2.99
N SER A 115 -32.58 4.79 1.80
CA SER A 115 -33.83 5.20 1.14
C SER A 115 -34.50 4.05 0.38
N ILE A 116 -35.80 4.20 0.16
CA ILE A 116 -36.61 3.25 -0.62
C ILE A 116 -36.35 3.40 -2.13
N THR A 117 -35.83 4.55 -2.57
CA THR A 117 -35.68 4.94 -3.98
C THR A 117 -34.40 4.43 -4.62
N TYR A 118 -33.34 4.18 -3.83
CA TYR A 118 -32.02 3.71 -4.28
C TYR A 118 -31.53 4.47 -5.53
N ASN A 119 -31.60 5.80 -5.46
CA ASN A 119 -31.47 6.71 -6.60
C ASN A 119 -30.06 7.32 -6.75
N GLN A 120 -29.11 6.96 -5.88
CA GLN A 120 -27.76 7.55 -5.81
C GLN A 120 -27.77 9.07 -5.50
N LYS A 121 -28.80 9.55 -4.79
CA LYS A 121 -28.99 10.94 -4.39
C LYS A 121 -29.29 11.05 -2.90
N ILE A 122 -29.01 12.24 -2.36
CA ILE A 122 -29.42 12.59 -1.00
C ILE A 122 -30.78 13.28 -1.09
N ASP A 123 -31.82 12.57 -0.65
CA ASP A 123 -33.19 13.06 -0.62
C ASP A 123 -33.45 13.91 0.67
N ALA A 124 -34.21 14.99 0.51
CA ALA A 124 -34.47 15.94 1.60
C ALA A 124 -35.27 15.33 2.76
N GLY A 125 -34.71 15.43 3.97
CA GLY A 125 -35.30 14.88 5.18
C GLY A 125 -34.94 13.42 5.46
N GLU A 126 -34.04 12.84 4.68
CA GLU A 126 -33.56 11.47 4.88
C GLU A 126 -32.19 11.41 5.57
N THR A 127 -31.78 10.20 5.91
CA THR A 127 -30.45 9.90 6.43
C THR A 127 -29.77 8.93 5.47
N CYS A 128 -28.56 9.26 5.06
CA CYS A 128 -27.74 8.45 4.17
C CYS A 128 -26.40 8.16 4.85
N ARG A 129 -25.59 7.29 4.25
CA ARG A 129 -24.28 6.90 4.76
C ARG A 129 -23.23 7.05 3.68
N ILE A 130 -22.14 7.74 3.97
CA ILE A 130 -20.95 7.73 3.13
C ILE A 130 -20.04 6.65 3.69
N SER A 131 -19.67 5.67 2.88
CA SER A 131 -18.70 4.64 3.23
C SER A 131 -17.46 4.76 2.37
N PHE A 132 -16.30 4.43 2.93
CA PHE A 132 -15.05 4.35 2.18
C PHE A 132 -14.10 3.36 2.83
N VAL A 133 -13.18 2.81 2.05
CA VAL A 133 -12.18 1.86 2.51
C VAL A 133 -10.89 2.59 2.82
N ILE A 134 -10.33 2.32 3.99
CA ILE A 134 -9.02 2.81 4.41
C ILE A 134 -8.02 1.67 4.29
N VAL A 135 -7.00 1.87 3.47
CA VAL A 135 -5.92 0.91 3.24
C VAL A 135 -4.61 1.47 3.76
N ASN A 136 -3.77 0.62 4.34
CA ASN A 136 -2.39 0.96 4.68
C ASN A 136 -1.44 0.15 3.78
N ASN A 137 -0.81 0.80 2.82
CA ASN A 137 0.11 0.16 1.88
C ASN A 137 1.54 0.02 2.41
N SER A 138 1.79 0.46 3.65
CA SER A 138 3.07 0.30 4.32
C SER A 138 3.04 -0.85 5.33
N PHE A 139 4.22 -1.37 5.69
CA PHE A 139 4.37 -2.34 6.78
C PHE A 139 4.35 -1.71 8.18
N GLN A 140 4.15 -0.38 8.29
CA GLN A 140 4.08 0.29 9.58
C GLN A 140 2.63 0.60 9.94
N ASP A 141 2.22 0.17 11.14
CA ASP A 141 0.90 0.49 11.67
C ASP A 141 0.69 2.00 11.79
N ALA A 142 -0.41 2.48 11.21
CA ALA A 142 -0.91 3.84 11.39
C ALA A 142 -1.68 3.91 12.71
N LEU A 143 -1.37 4.88 13.57
CA LEU A 143 -2.01 4.98 14.89
C LEU A 143 -2.88 6.22 15.00
N ASN A 144 -3.97 6.11 15.75
CA ASN A 144 -4.87 7.22 16.06
C ASN A 144 -5.40 7.94 14.81
N VAL A 145 -5.68 7.18 13.76
CA VAL A 145 -6.19 7.69 12.48
C VAL A 145 -7.57 8.29 12.68
N LEU A 146 -7.76 9.54 12.28
CA LEU A 146 -9.00 10.26 12.30
C LEU A 146 -9.46 10.49 10.85
N PRO A 147 -10.51 9.80 10.41
CA PRO A 147 -11.12 10.07 9.12
C PRO A 147 -11.95 11.35 9.21
N VAL A 148 -11.62 12.34 8.39
CA VAL A 148 -12.26 13.64 8.39
C VAL A 148 -13.05 13.78 7.09
N VAL A 149 -14.37 13.81 7.21
CA VAL A 149 -15.28 14.12 6.10
C VAL A 149 -15.81 15.54 6.30
N LYS A 150 -15.80 16.36 5.26
CA LYS A 150 -16.31 17.73 5.27
C LYS A 150 -17.25 17.99 4.11
N LEU A 151 -18.23 18.86 4.34
CA LEU A 151 -19.03 19.47 3.30
C LEU A 151 -18.28 20.73 2.81
N GLU A 152 -17.80 20.71 1.57
CA GLU A 152 -17.08 21.82 0.94
C GLU A 152 -18.05 22.79 0.26
N GLU A 153 -19.06 22.25 -0.44
CA GLU A 153 -20.10 23.02 -1.11
C GLU A 153 -21.48 22.39 -0.85
N GLY A 154 -22.44 23.24 -0.51
CA GLY A 154 -23.79 22.82 -0.13
C GLY A 154 -24.16 23.29 1.27
N GLU A 155 -25.46 23.20 1.58
CA GLU A 155 -26.02 23.56 2.88
C GLU A 155 -27.08 22.52 3.27
N ASN A 156 -27.63 22.61 4.48
CA ASN A 156 -28.74 21.78 4.94
C ASN A 156 -28.41 20.27 5.08
N LEU A 157 -27.13 19.95 5.29
CA LEU A 157 -26.62 18.61 5.58
C LEU A 157 -25.80 18.64 6.87
N GLU A 158 -25.99 17.65 7.73
CA GLU A 158 -25.23 17.46 8.97
C GLU A 158 -24.49 16.12 8.94
N LEU A 159 -23.18 16.15 9.24
CA LEU A 159 -22.33 14.96 9.25
C LEU A 159 -22.13 14.49 10.69
N SER A 160 -22.13 13.16 10.91
CA SER A 160 -21.78 12.59 12.20
C SER A 160 -20.34 12.94 12.61
N GLU A 161 -20.09 13.08 13.91
CA GLU A 161 -18.74 13.33 14.42
C GLU A 161 -17.76 12.21 14.03
N PRO A 162 -16.51 12.56 13.67
CA PRO A 162 -15.52 11.57 13.26
C PRO A 162 -15.05 10.72 14.44
N VAL A 163 -15.08 9.40 14.26
CA VAL A 163 -14.62 8.41 15.23
C VAL A 163 -13.18 8.02 14.92
N ARG A 164 -12.32 8.13 15.93
CA ARG A 164 -10.90 7.77 15.80
C ARG A 164 -10.72 6.26 15.72
N ILE A 165 -9.95 5.84 14.72
CA ILE A 165 -9.49 4.47 14.56
C ILE A 165 -8.14 4.34 15.29
N ALA A 166 -8.09 3.47 16.30
CA ALA A 166 -6.89 3.33 17.12
C ALA A 166 -5.68 2.87 16.30
N ARG A 167 -5.90 1.96 15.35
CA ARG A 167 -4.83 1.34 14.56
C ARG A 167 -5.32 0.84 13.20
N VAL A 168 -4.54 1.10 12.15
CA VAL A 168 -4.74 0.55 10.80
C VAL A 168 -3.47 -0.23 10.41
N THR A 169 -3.62 -1.55 10.24
CA THR A 169 -2.53 -2.46 9.86
C THR A 169 -2.48 -2.64 8.35
N HIS A 170 -1.37 -3.18 7.83
CA HIS A 170 -1.18 -3.41 6.39
C HIS A 170 -2.16 -4.44 5.78
N ASP A 171 -2.49 -5.46 6.57
CA ASP A 171 -3.18 -6.67 6.11
C ASP A 171 -4.71 -6.55 6.10
N THR A 172 -5.25 -5.56 6.80
CA THR A 172 -6.68 -5.47 7.08
C THR A 172 -7.21 -4.10 6.67
N PRO A 173 -7.84 -3.98 5.49
CA PRO A 173 -8.58 -2.79 5.11
C PRO A 173 -9.72 -2.52 6.09
N ILE A 174 -10.01 -1.24 6.33
CA ILE A 174 -11.10 -0.82 7.22
C ILE A 174 -12.14 -0.08 6.41
N THR A 175 -13.37 -0.61 6.37
CA THR A 175 -14.52 0.16 5.90
C THR A 175 -14.93 1.13 7.00
N TYR A 176 -14.91 2.42 6.69
CA TYR A 176 -15.32 3.49 7.57
C TYR A 176 -16.58 4.16 7.03
N GLU A 177 -17.47 4.55 7.92
CA GLU A 177 -18.82 4.98 7.57
C GLU A 177 -19.18 6.26 8.32
N VAL A 178 -19.76 7.22 7.60
CA VAL A 178 -20.19 8.51 8.12
C VAL A 178 -21.66 8.69 7.82
N THR A 179 -22.43 9.00 8.86
CA THR A 179 -23.85 9.30 8.68
C THR A 179 -24.04 10.73 8.21
N VAL A 180 -24.86 10.91 7.19
CA VAL A 180 -25.26 12.20 6.63
C VAL A 180 -26.75 12.39 6.89
N HIS A 181 -27.09 13.42 7.65
CA HIS A 181 -28.48 13.79 7.91
C HIS A 181 -28.87 14.96 7.01
N ALA A 182 -29.84 14.74 6.13
CA ALA A 182 -30.39 15.78 5.27
C ALA A 182 -31.57 16.48 5.95
N SER A 183 -31.53 17.81 6.02
CA SER A 183 -32.67 18.58 6.46
C SER A 183 -33.83 18.48 5.45
N PRO A 184 -35.09 18.52 5.90
CA PRO A 184 -36.24 18.67 5.01
C PRO A 184 -36.20 19.91 4.10
N GLU A 185 -35.36 20.90 4.43
CA GLU A 185 -35.15 22.13 3.66
C GLU A 185 -34.03 22.01 2.61
N LEU A 186 -33.46 20.81 2.44
CA LEU A 186 -32.47 20.54 1.40
C LEU A 186 -33.07 20.84 0.01
N GLN A 187 -32.29 21.51 -0.83
CA GLN A 187 -32.71 21.89 -2.18
C GLN A 187 -32.20 20.88 -3.21
N THR A 188 -32.93 20.75 -4.32
CA THR A 188 -32.49 19.96 -5.48
C THR A 188 -31.26 20.60 -6.13
N GLY A 189 -30.21 19.81 -6.32
CA GLY A 189 -28.94 20.31 -6.86
C GLY A 189 -27.80 19.31 -6.69
N THR A 190 -26.62 19.82 -6.35
CA THR A 190 -25.42 19.03 -6.09
C THR A 190 -24.69 19.55 -4.87
N VAL A 191 -24.06 18.66 -4.13
CA VAL A 191 -23.18 18.97 -3.00
C VAL A 191 -21.81 18.35 -3.21
N VAL A 192 -20.79 18.96 -2.61
CA VAL A 192 -19.40 18.50 -2.71
C VAL A 192 -18.87 18.17 -1.33
N PHE A 193 -18.36 16.95 -1.18
CA PHE A 193 -17.70 16.49 0.02
C PHE A 193 -16.19 16.38 -0.20
N SER A 194 -15.43 16.49 0.88
CA SER A 194 -14.03 16.08 0.91
C SER A 194 -13.79 15.03 2.00
N VAL A 195 -12.91 14.06 1.72
CA VAL A 195 -12.44 13.05 2.68
C VAL A 195 -10.94 13.14 2.78
N ARG A 196 -10.42 13.10 3.99
CA ARG A 196 -8.99 12.92 4.25
C ARG A 196 -8.75 12.18 5.55
N LEU A 197 -7.57 11.62 5.69
CA LEU A 197 -7.13 10.95 6.92
C LEU A 197 -6.09 11.80 7.64
N GLU A 198 -6.22 11.90 8.96
CA GLU A 198 -5.21 12.48 9.84
C GLU A 198 -4.70 11.41 10.82
N GLU A 199 -3.42 11.10 10.79
CA GLU A 199 -2.75 10.13 11.66
C GLU A 199 -2.06 10.84 12.82
N GLY A 200 -2.02 10.19 13.99
CA GLY A 200 -1.63 10.82 15.25
C GLY A 200 -0.18 11.34 15.31
N ARG A 201 0.70 10.93 14.38
CA ARG A 201 2.09 11.41 14.30
C ARG A 201 2.25 12.53 13.25
N GLY A 202 1.16 13.01 12.68
CA GLY A 202 1.14 14.09 11.70
C GLY A 202 1.20 13.62 10.24
N ASN A 203 1.09 12.33 9.99
CA ASN A 203 0.89 11.80 8.64
C ASN A 203 -0.58 11.95 8.26
N GLY A 204 -0.86 12.04 6.97
CA GLY A 204 -2.23 12.15 6.50
C GLY A 204 -2.29 12.08 4.99
N THR A 205 -3.49 11.97 4.47
CA THR A 205 -3.73 12.01 3.03
C THR A 205 -4.02 13.44 2.58
N GLU A 206 -3.83 13.69 1.30
CA GLU A 206 -4.48 14.82 0.65
C GLU A 206 -6.01 14.64 0.72
N ALA A 207 -6.75 15.76 0.56
CA ALA A 207 -8.19 15.72 0.54
C ALA A 207 -8.69 15.24 -0.83
N GLU A 208 -9.46 14.17 -0.83
CA GLU A 208 -10.16 13.67 -2.01
C GLU A 208 -11.58 14.22 -2.02
N THR A 209 -11.97 14.84 -3.14
CA THR A 209 -13.28 15.49 -3.29
C THR A 209 -14.18 14.69 -4.21
N PHE A 210 -15.46 14.58 -3.85
CA PHE A 210 -16.47 13.94 -4.69
C PHE A 210 -17.80 14.70 -4.61
N THR A 211 -18.61 14.56 -5.66
CA THR A 211 -19.87 15.28 -5.84
C THR A 211 -21.05 14.31 -5.77
N VAL A 212 -22.11 14.72 -5.09
CA VAL A 212 -23.34 13.94 -4.91
C VAL A 212 -24.54 14.79 -5.32
N GLU A 213 -25.51 14.20 -6.01
CA GLU A 213 -26.76 14.89 -6.36
C GLU A 213 -27.70 14.94 -5.13
N THR A 214 -28.47 16.02 -5.02
CA THR A 214 -29.48 16.20 -3.98
C THR A 214 -30.86 16.39 -4.58
N LEU A 215 -31.89 15.94 -3.87
CA LEU A 215 -33.29 16.11 -4.25
C LEU A 215 -34.07 16.77 -3.11
N GLY A 216 -34.62 17.95 -3.39
CA GLY A 216 -35.50 18.66 -2.48
C GLY A 216 -36.91 18.05 -2.43
N LYS A 217 -37.68 18.40 -1.40
CA LYS A 217 -39.11 18.07 -1.35
C LYS A 217 -39.87 18.88 -2.40
N GLU A 218 -40.72 18.21 -3.18
CA GLU A 218 -41.71 18.85 -4.08
C GLU A 218 -42.78 19.62 -3.30
#